data_AF-A0A4P5VUW5-F1
#
_entry.id   AF-A0A4P5VUW5-F1
#
_cell.length_a   1.000
_cell.length_b   1.000
_cell.length_c   1.000
_cell.angle_alpha   90.00
_cell.angle_beta   90.00
_cell.angle_gamma   90.00
#
_symmetry.space_group_name_H-M   'P 1'
#
loop_
_entity.id
_entity.type
_entity.pdbx_description
1 polymer ?
#
loop_
_entity_poly.entity_id
_entity_poly.type
_entity_poly.pdbx_seq_one_letter_code
_entity_poly.pdbx_strand_id
1 'polypeptide(L)'
;MSWCTRTLPSFFLVRSIPQDPGGFRRDFRGLALRTHPSDGPPGRLLAICLAAASGFWGLTVLRHALRQSNSFDLGLFDQWVWLISRGLALVSSQSADLPLLNDHGAWLLYGLAPLDALLPTVQWLLAL
;
A
#
# COMPACT_ATOMS: atom_id res chain seq x y z
N MET A 1 -5.36 43.90 -19.38
CA MET A 1 -4.40 44.03 -18.26
C MET A 1 -5.09 44.76 -17.14
N SER A 2 -5.52 44.04 -16.10
CA SER A 2 -6.36 44.56 -15.01
C SER A 2 -5.65 44.29 -13.68
N TRP A 3 -5.32 45.38 -12.99
CA TRP A 3 -5.22 45.58 -11.54
C TRP A 3 -4.64 44.46 -10.65
N CYS A 4 -3.45 44.71 -10.10
CA CYS A 4 -3.01 44.12 -8.82
C CYS A 4 -2.54 45.24 -7.89
N THR A 5 -3.44 45.73 -7.06
CA THR A 5 -3.13 46.45 -5.82
C THR A 5 -3.41 45.51 -4.65
N ARG A 6 -2.37 45.06 -3.95
CA ARG A 6 -2.52 44.45 -2.63
C ARG A 6 -1.29 44.68 -1.75
N THR A 7 -1.39 45.75 -0.97
CA THR A 7 -1.05 45.87 0.46
C THR A 7 0.04 44.94 1.01
N LEU A 8 1.17 45.55 1.36
CA LEU A 8 2.17 45.00 2.29
C LEU A 8 1.56 44.88 3.70
N PRO A 9 1.72 43.75 4.42
CA PRO A 9 1.40 43.72 5.83
C PRO A 9 2.55 44.31 6.65
N SER A 10 2.28 45.45 7.27
CA SER A 10 3.04 46.02 8.37
C SER A 10 2.85 45.16 9.63
N PHE A 11 3.69 44.16 9.90
CA PHE A 11 3.76 43.52 11.22
C PHE A 11 5.15 42.93 11.48
N PHE A 12 6.14 43.80 11.63
CA PHE A 12 7.40 43.46 12.31
C PHE A 12 7.31 43.99 13.75
N LEU A 13 6.58 43.28 14.60
CA LEU A 13 6.69 43.41 16.04
C LEU A 13 6.99 42.02 16.58
N VAL A 14 8.27 41.67 16.58
CA VAL A 14 8.79 40.50 17.29
C VAL A 14 8.51 40.72 18.77
N ARG A 15 7.42 40.11 19.25
CA ARG A 15 7.12 40.00 20.67
C ARG A 15 8.15 39.02 21.24
N SER A 16 9.00 39.51 22.13
CA SER A 16 10.01 38.74 22.84
C SER A 16 9.38 37.50 23.48
N ILE A 17 9.89 36.32 23.12
CA ILE A 17 9.52 35.04 23.73
C ILE A 17 10.04 35.04 25.17
N PRO A 18 9.21 34.81 26.19
CA PRO A 18 9.68 34.61 27.56
C PRO A 18 10.63 33.40 27.59
N GLN A 19 11.87 33.61 28.00
CA GLN A 19 12.81 32.52 28.27
C GLN A 19 12.38 31.89 29.60
N ASP A 20 11.72 30.75 29.54
CA ASP A 20 11.35 29.97 30.72
C ASP A 20 12.63 29.40 31.36
N PRO A 21 13.03 29.78 32.59
CA PRO A 21 14.25 29.26 33.23
C PRO A 21 14.07 27.83 33.76
N GLY A 22 12.85 27.29 33.68
CA GLY A 22 12.53 25.91 34.02
C GLY A 22 12.78 25.00 32.83
N GLY A 23 13.97 24.40 32.74
CA GLY A 23 14.27 23.38 31.74
C GLY A 23 13.18 22.33 31.68
N PHE A 24 12.62 22.12 30.48
CA PHE A 24 11.62 21.09 30.20
C PHE A 24 12.25 19.69 30.33
N ARG A 25 12.39 19.25 31.58
CA ARG A 25 12.81 17.90 31.92
C ARG A 25 11.60 17.00 31.63
N ARG A 26 11.52 16.47 30.40
CA ARG A 26 10.57 15.42 30.05
C ARG A 26 10.85 14.24 30.97
N ASP A 27 10.04 14.08 32.00
CA ASP A 27 10.11 12.91 32.86
C ASP A 27 9.51 11.73 32.08
N PHE A 28 10.37 10.98 31.40
CA PHE A 28 10.01 9.75 30.69
C PHE A 28 9.69 8.59 31.65
N ARG A 29 9.77 8.79 32.98
CA ARG A 29 9.60 7.72 33.98
C ARG A 29 8.15 7.28 34.20
N GLY A 30 7.18 7.96 33.59
CA GLY A 30 5.75 7.65 33.74
C GLY A 30 5.11 6.88 32.57
N LEU A 31 5.83 6.65 31.46
CA LEU A 31 5.26 5.92 30.32
C LEU A 31 5.40 4.39 30.53
N ALA A 32 4.77 3.89 31.60
CA ALA A 32 4.51 2.47 31.72
C ALA A 32 3.60 2.08 30.54
N LEU A 33 4.19 1.47 29.51
CA LEU A 33 3.49 0.86 28.40
C LEU A 33 2.45 -0.11 29.00
N ARG A 34 1.18 0.29 29.01
CA ARG A 34 0.07 -0.63 29.30
C ARG A 34 0.08 -1.69 28.21
N THR A 35 0.78 -2.78 28.46
CA THR A 35 0.61 -4.01 27.70
C THR A 35 -0.73 -4.59 28.14
N HIS A 36 -1.77 -4.37 27.35
CA HIS A 36 -2.95 -5.24 27.45
C HIS A 36 -2.46 -6.64 27.08
N PRO A 37 -2.67 -7.67 27.91
CA PRO A 37 -2.41 -9.04 27.50
C PRO A 37 -3.35 -9.31 26.31
N SER A 38 -2.80 -9.32 25.09
CA SER A 38 -3.55 -9.70 23.91
C SER A 38 -3.36 -11.19 23.73
N ASP A 39 -4.25 -11.97 24.33
CA ASP A 39 -4.35 -13.42 24.10
C ASP A 39 -4.82 -13.66 22.64
N GLY A 40 -3.89 -13.51 21.68
CA GLY A 40 -4.15 -13.64 20.25
C GLY A 40 -5.16 -12.63 19.67
N PRO A 41 -5.33 -12.61 18.34
CA PRO A 41 -6.46 -11.90 17.74
C PRO A 41 -7.76 -12.59 18.20
N PRO A 42 -8.78 -11.85 18.65
CA PRO A 42 -10.05 -12.46 19.04
C PRO A 42 -10.64 -13.18 17.83
N GLY A 43 -10.92 -14.48 17.95
CA GLY A 43 -11.26 -15.35 16.80
C GLY A 43 -12.43 -14.85 15.96
N ARG A 44 -13.34 -14.06 16.55
CA ARG A 44 -14.42 -13.36 15.83
C ARG A 44 -13.90 -12.33 14.82
N LEU A 45 -12.88 -11.55 15.17
CA LEU A 45 -12.26 -10.59 14.23
C LEU A 45 -11.58 -11.35 13.10
N LEU A 46 -10.84 -12.41 13.40
CA LEU A 46 -10.23 -13.24 12.36
C LEU A 46 -11.31 -13.82 11.41
N ALA A 47 -12.40 -14.35 11.95
CA ALA A 47 -13.50 -14.89 11.16
C ALA A 47 -14.15 -13.82 10.26
N ILE A 48 -14.38 -12.61 10.79
CA ILE A 48 -14.91 -11.49 10.00
C ILE A 48 -13.94 -11.09 8.89
N CYS A 49 -12.64 -10.98 9.18
CA CYS A 49 -11.62 -10.67 8.19
C CYS A 49 -11.55 -11.72 7.08
N LEU A 50 -11.55 -13.01 7.42
CA LEU A 50 -11.52 -14.10 6.44
C LEU A 50 -12.80 -14.13 5.59
N ALA A 51 -13.96 -13.91 6.20
CA ALA A 51 -15.23 -13.83 5.47
C ALA A 51 -15.25 -12.64 4.49
N ALA A 52 -14.78 -11.47 4.92
CA ALA A 52 -14.67 -10.29 4.06
C ALA A 52 -13.69 -10.53 2.90
N ALA A 53 -12.48 -11.03 3.19
CA ALA A 53 -11.47 -11.34 2.17
C ALA A 53 -12.01 -12.34 1.12
N SER A 54 -12.66 -13.41 1.57
CA SER A 54 -13.27 -14.40 0.67
C SER A 54 -14.40 -13.80 -0.18
N GLY A 55 -15.20 -12.91 0.40
CA GLY A 55 -16.26 -12.18 -0.30
C GLY A 55 -15.70 -11.27 -1.39
N PHE A 56 -14.66 -10.48 -1.08
CA PHE A 56 -13.99 -9.63 -2.06
C PHE A 56 -13.35 -10.44 -3.17
N TRP A 57 -12.65 -11.53 -2.85
CA TRP A 57 -12.12 -12.45 -3.85
C TRP A 57 -13.21 -13.03 -4.76
N GLY A 58 -14.35 -13.45 -4.20
CA GLY A 58 -15.48 -13.92 -5.01
C GLY A 58 -16.00 -12.87 -5.99
N LEU A 59 -16.03 -11.60 -5.58
CA LEU A 59 -16.42 -10.48 -6.44
C LEU A 59 -15.39 -10.19 -7.53
N THR A 60 -14.09 -10.27 -7.24
CA THR A 60 -13.04 -10.10 -8.25
C THR A 60 -13.08 -11.23 -9.29
N VAL A 61 -13.24 -12.47 -8.84
CA VAL A 61 -13.44 -13.64 -9.71
C VAL A 61 -14.68 -13.47 -10.59
N LEU A 62 -15.81 -13.05 -10.02
CA LEU A 62 -17.04 -12.83 -10.78
C LEU A 62 -16.86 -11.73 -11.82
N ARG A 63 -16.26 -10.59 -11.45
CA ARG A 63 -15.94 -9.50 -12.38
C ARG A 63 -15.05 -9.98 -13.53
N HIS A 64 -14.05 -10.81 -13.24
CA HIS A 64 -13.17 -11.41 -14.24
C HIS A 64 -13.94 -12.37 -15.16
N ALA A 65 -14.78 -13.24 -14.61
CA ALA A 65 -15.62 -14.18 -15.37
C ALA A 65 -16.62 -13.45 -16.29
N LEU A 66 -17.14 -12.31 -15.84
CA LEU A 66 -17.98 -11.41 -16.63
C LEU A 66 -17.19 -10.59 -17.67
N ARG A 67 -15.87 -10.82 -17.80
CA ARG A 67 -14.93 -10.13 -18.70
C ARG A 67 -14.86 -8.62 -18.48
N GLN A 68 -15.05 -8.18 -17.24
CA GLN A 68 -14.94 -6.77 -16.82
C GLN A 68 -13.56 -6.43 -16.22
N SER A 69 -12.59 -7.33 -16.36
CA SER A 69 -11.17 -7.09 -16.09
C SER A 69 -10.44 -6.81 -17.41
N ASN A 70 -9.64 -5.75 -17.47
CA ASN A 70 -8.87 -5.43 -18.67
C ASN A 70 -7.71 -6.42 -18.84
N SER A 71 -7.44 -6.88 -20.07
CA SER A 71 -6.30 -7.75 -20.38
C SER A 71 -4.97 -7.07 -20.06
N PHE A 72 -4.90 -5.75 -20.23
CA PHE A 72 -3.73 -4.95 -19.89
C PHE A 72 -3.46 -4.92 -18.38
N ASP A 73 -4.48 -5.12 -17.55
CA ASP A 73 -4.33 -5.10 -16.09
C ASP A 73 -3.85 -6.47 -15.62
N LEU A 74 -4.72 -7.49 -15.77
CA LEU A 74 -4.43 -8.82 -15.24
C LEU A 74 -3.32 -9.55 -16.02
N GLY A 75 -3.27 -9.41 -17.35
CA GLY A 75 -2.29 -10.08 -18.18
C GLY A 75 -0.88 -9.48 -18.05
N LEU A 76 -0.77 -8.19 -17.73
CA LEU A 76 0.52 -7.54 -17.49
C LEU A 76 1.14 -8.03 -16.18
N PHE A 77 0.34 -8.12 -15.12
CA PHE A 77 0.81 -8.65 -13.83
C PHE A 77 1.12 -10.15 -13.90
N ASP A 78 0.30 -10.94 -14.59
CA ASP A 78 0.56 -12.37 -14.83
C ASP A 78 1.90 -12.60 -15.56
N GLN A 79 2.15 -11.80 -16.61
CA GLN A 79 3.42 -11.83 -17.32
C GLN A 79 4.61 -11.48 -16.41
N TRP A 80 4.47 -10.46 -15.55
CA TRP A 80 5.52 -10.10 -14.60
C TRP A 80 5.78 -11.19 -13.56
N VAL A 81 4.73 -11.78 -12.99
CA VAL A 81 4.87 -12.89 -12.03
C VAL A 81 5.60 -14.07 -12.68
N TRP A 82 5.25 -14.41 -13.93
CA TRP A 82 5.94 -15.43 -14.71
C TRP A 82 7.42 -15.08 -14.96
N LEU A 83 7.74 -13.83 -15.31
CA LEU A 83 9.13 -13.41 -15.52
C LEU A 83 9.96 -13.50 -14.22
N ILE A 84 9.39 -13.09 -13.08
CA ILE A 84 10.03 -13.20 -11.76
C ILE A 84 10.26 -14.68 -11.42
N SER A 85 9.26 -15.55 -11.61
CA SER A 85 9.37 -16.97 -11.27
C SER A 85 10.43 -17.71 -12.09
N ARG A 86 10.78 -17.18 -13.28
CA ARG A 86 11.83 -17.69 -14.15
C ARG A 86 13.18 -16.97 -14.00
N GLY A 87 13.25 -15.91 -13.19
CA GLY A 87 14.46 -15.09 -13.04
C GLY A 87 14.85 -14.34 -14.33
N LEU A 88 13.87 -14.00 -15.16
CA LEU A 88 14.07 -13.29 -16.43
C LEU A 88 13.99 -11.76 -16.25
N ALA A 89 14.37 -11.01 -17.28
CA ALA A 89 14.26 -9.56 -17.27
C ALA A 89 12.81 -9.12 -17.03
N LEU A 90 12.63 -8.19 -16.09
CA LEU A 90 11.32 -7.75 -15.59
C LEU A 90 10.68 -6.69 -16.49
N VAL A 91 10.60 -7.01 -17.78
CA VAL A 91 10.16 -6.16 -18.86
C VAL A 91 8.98 -6.85 -19.54
N SER A 92 7.81 -6.20 -19.53
CA SER A 92 6.61 -6.77 -20.15
C SER A 92 6.49 -6.26 -21.58
N SER A 93 6.19 -7.19 -22.50
CA SER A 93 5.87 -6.84 -23.89
C SER A 93 4.57 -6.05 -24.02
N GLN A 94 3.71 -6.08 -23.00
CA GLN A 94 2.46 -5.31 -22.96
C GLN A 94 2.68 -3.88 -22.48
N SER A 95 3.69 -3.63 -21.64
CA SER A 95 3.96 -2.32 -21.04
C SER A 95 4.87 -1.42 -21.89
N ALA A 96 5.05 -1.72 -23.19
CA ALA A 96 6.04 -1.06 -24.06
C ALA A 96 7.44 -1.03 -23.42
N ASP A 97 7.85 -2.16 -22.86
CA ASP A 97 9.13 -2.37 -22.19
C ASP A 97 9.35 -1.58 -20.89
N LEU A 98 8.29 -1.09 -20.24
CA LEU A 98 8.41 -0.48 -18.92
C LEU A 98 8.79 -1.53 -17.85
N PRO A 99 9.80 -1.24 -16.99
CA PRO A 99 10.21 -2.15 -15.92
C PRO A 99 9.13 -2.34 -14.84
N LEU A 100 9.05 -3.55 -14.27
CA LEU A 100 8.22 -3.86 -13.10
C LEU A 100 8.38 -2.85 -11.95
N LEU A 101 9.60 -2.35 -11.71
CA LEU A 101 9.91 -1.39 -10.65
C LEU A 101 9.20 -0.03 -10.80
N ASN A 102 8.58 0.23 -11.94
CA ASN A 102 7.74 1.41 -12.15
C ASN A 102 6.35 1.27 -11.50
N ASP A 103 5.97 0.07 -11.04
CA ASP A 103 4.73 -0.19 -10.34
C ASP A 103 4.87 -0.05 -8.80
N HIS A 104 3.88 0.56 -8.16
CA HIS A 104 3.89 0.81 -6.71
C HIS A 104 3.63 -0.46 -5.88
N GLY A 105 3.01 -1.48 -6.49
CA GLY A 105 2.70 -2.78 -5.90
C GLY A 105 3.69 -3.89 -6.27
N ALA A 106 4.78 -3.58 -6.99
CA ALA A 106 5.74 -4.56 -7.50
C ALA A 106 6.28 -5.55 -6.46
N TRP A 107 6.39 -5.10 -5.19
CA TRP A 107 6.84 -5.93 -4.08
C TRP A 107 5.93 -7.13 -3.78
N LEU A 108 4.62 -7.02 -4.01
CA LEU A 108 3.67 -8.14 -3.84
C LEU A 108 3.91 -9.23 -4.87
N LEU A 109 4.29 -8.87 -6.10
CA LEU A 109 4.54 -9.83 -7.19
C LEU A 109 5.74 -10.73 -6.91
N TYR A 110 6.76 -10.24 -6.19
CA TYR A 110 7.87 -11.07 -5.72
C TYR A 110 7.42 -12.15 -4.74
N GLY A 111 6.41 -11.86 -3.91
CA GLY A 111 5.80 -12.85 -3.01
C GLY A 111 4.95 -13.88 -3.76
N LEU A 112 4.36 -13.50 -4.88
CA LEU A 112 3.53 -14.37 -5.73
C LEU A 112 4.34 -15.28 -6.65
N ALA A 113 5.50 -14.84 -7.10
CA ALA A 113 6.38 -15.62 -7.98
C ALA A 113 6.64 -17.07 -7.54
N PRO A 114 6.92 -17.39 -6.26
CA PRO A 114 7.05 -18.78 -5.83
C PRO A 114 5.73 -19.57 -5.85
N LEU A 115 4.59 -18.92 -5.60
CA LEU A 115 3.27 -19.56 -5.69
C LEU A 115 2.93 -19.90 -7.14
N ASP A 116 3.24 -18.99 -8.06
CA ASP A 116 3.02 -19.18 -9.49
C ASP A 116 3.97 -20.23 -10.10
N ALA A 117 5.21 -20.33 -9.60
CA ALA A 117 6.13 -21.40 -9.96
C ALA A 117 5.58 -22.80 -9.61
N LEU A 118 4.82 -22.92 -8.52
CA LEU A 118 4.20 -24.16 -8.06
C LEU A 118 2.89 -24.44 -8.80
N LEU A 119 2.04 -23.43 -8.95
CA LEU A 119 0.73 -23.54 -9.56
C LEU A 119 0.46 -22.28 -10.41
N PRO A 120 0.71 -22.33 -11.74
CA PRO A 120 0.51 -21.18 -12.60
C PRO A 120 -0.98 -20.90 -12.76
N THR A 121 -1.47 -19.86 -12.08
CA THR A 121 -2.89 -19.50 -12.11
C THR A 121 -3.12 -18.03 -11.75
N VAL A 122 -4.04 -17.39 -12.47
CA VAL A 122 -4.49 -16.01 -12.21
C VAL A 122 -5.22 -15.86 -10.87
N GLN A 123 -5.60 -16.95 -10.21
CA GLN A 123 -6.30 -16.90 -8.92
C GLN A 123 -5.46 -16.26 -7.83
N TRP A 124 -4.13 -16.36 -7.91
CA TRP A 124 -3.24 -15.70 -6.98
C TRP A 124 -3.29 -14.17 -7.09
N LEU A 125 -3.41 -13.65 -8.32
CA LEU A 125 -3.58 -12.22 -8.59
C LEU A 125 -4.96 -11.71 -8.18
N LEU A 126 -6.00 -12.53 -8.35
CA LEU A 126 -7.38 -12.17 -7.96
C LEU A 126 -7.58 -12.14 -6.43
N ALA A 127 -6.68 -12.76 -5.68
CA ALA A 127 -6.70 -12.86 -4.21
C ALA A 127 -5.93 -11.76 -3.48
N LEU A 128 -5.19 -10.91 -4.21
CA LEU A 128 -4.57 -9.67 -3.70
C LEU A 128 -5.62 -8.58 -3.48
#